data_AF-A0A378BFT0-F1
#
_entry.id   AF-A0A378BFT0-F1
#
_cell.length_a   1.000
_cell.length_b   1.000
_cell.length_c   1.000
_cell.angle_alpha   90.00
_cell.angle_beta   90.00
_cell.angle_gamma   90.00
#
_symmetry.space_group_name_H-M   'P 1'
#
loop_
_entity.id
_entity.type
_entity.pdbx_description
1 polymer ?
#
loop_
_entity_poly.entity_id
_entity_poly.type
_entity_poly.pdbx_seq_one_letter_code
_entity_poly.pdbx_strand_id
1 'polypeptide(L)'
;MLLSLAFCLAAAFLSAFLDALTVVAVVISVAVGFYGIYHRVASARPDDSDLLDDSHIEQHYREVLEQFRGFLRSLMMHAGVGTALGGVMTMVGEPQNLIIAKAAGWHFGEFFLRMAPVTLPVMVCGLLTCLLVEKYRLFGYGEPLPPTVRKVLQEFDDRSRAQRSRQERLRLIAQALIGVWLIVALAFHLAEVGLIGLSVIILATTFTGVTDEHAIGKAFTEALPFTALLTVFFSIVAVIIDQQLFTPVIEFVLQASPHAQLSLFYLFNGLLSSISDNVFVGTVYINEAKAALEHGAISLPQFEMLAVAINTGTKPALGGHSERPGGVSLPADFRPGAAY
;
A
#
# COMPACT_ATOMS: atom_id res chain seq x y z
N MET A 1 -12.16 -17.86 4.30
CA MET A 1 -11.92 -17.30 5.65
C MET A 1 -10.45 -17.34 6.04
N LEU A 2 -9.85 -18.52 6.29
CA LEU A 2 -8.43 -18.62 6.69
C LEU A 2 -7.47 -18.01 5.65
N LEU A 3 -7.78 -18.19 4.35
CA LEU A 3 -6.95 -17.65 3.28
C LEU A 3 -6.97 -16.11 3.26
N SER A 4 -8.16 -15.49 3.30
CA SER A 4 -8.27 -14.02 3.34
C SER A 4 -7.65 -13.41 4.59
N LEU A 5 -7.75 -14.09 5.74
CA LEU A 5 -7.08 -13.65 6.96
C LEU A 5 -5.55 -13.75 6.82
N ALA A 6 -5.04 -14.84 6.25
CA ALA A 6 -3.62 -15.00 5.97
C ALA A 6 -3.10 -13.92 5.01
N PHE A 7 -3.88 -13.56 3.99
CA PHE A 7 -3.56 -12.47 3.07
C PHE A 7 -3.58 -11.10 3.76
N CYS A 8 -4.57 -10.81 4.60
CA CYS A 8 -4.62 -9.57 5.38
C CYS A 8 -3.39 -9.46 6.31
N LEU A 9 -3.06 -10.53 7.03
CA LEU A 9 -1.89 -10.58 7.92
C LEU A 9 -0.57 -10.48 7.14
N ALA A 10 -0.45 -11.16 6.00
CA ALA A 10 0.73 -11.07 5.15
C ALA A 10 0.89 -9.66 4.57
N ALA A 11 -0.19 -9.03 4.10
CA ALA A 11 -0.18 -7.67 3.60
C ALA A 11 0.17 -6.66 4.71
N ALA A 12 -0.38 -6.84 5.92
CA ALA A 12 -0.01 -6.02 7.08
C ALA A 12 1.47 -6.17 7.45
N PHE A 13 1.97 -7.41 7.48
CA PHE A 13 3.37 -7.67 7.75
C PHE A 13 4.29 -7.06 6.68
N LEU A 14 3.97 -7.25 5.40
CA LEU A 14 4.74 -6.66 4.30
C LEU A 14 4.71 -5.13 4.35
N SER A 15 3.53 -4.54 4.61
CA SER A 15 3.36 -3.09 4.67
C SER A 15 4.00 -2.44 5.89
N ALA A 16 4.39 -3.22 6.89
CA ALA A 16 5.23 -2.74 7.99
C ALA A 16 6.68 -2.45 7.56
N PHE A 17 7.08 -2.87 6.36
CA PHE A 17 8.44 -2.66 5.84
C PHE A 17 8.46 -2.09 4.42
N LEU A 18 7.35 -2.20 3.70
CA LEU A 18 7.20 -1.79 2.31
C LEU A 18 6.06 -0.78 2.20
N ASP A 19 6.15 0.08 1.19
CA ASP A 19 5.09 1.01 0.86
C ASP A 19 3.77 0.31 0.51
N ALA A 20 2.65 0.88 0.97
CA ALA A 20 1.32 0.31 0.78
C ALA A 20 0.96 0.10 -0.70
N LEU A 21 1.30 1.04 -1.59
CA LEU A 21 1.04 0.92 -3.02
C LEU A 21 1.84 -0.23 -3.63
N THR A 22 3.07 -0.43 -3.16
CA THR A 22 3.91 -1.55 -3.60
C THR A 22 3.29 -2.89 -3.20
N VAL A 23 2.82 -3.02 -1.97
CA VAL A 23 2.18 -4.27 -1.51
C VAL A 23 0.87 -4.52 -2.26
N VAL A 24 0.05 -3.50 -2.49
CA VAL A 24 -1.16 -3.62 -3.31
C VAL A 24 -0.84 -4.03 -4.75
N ALA A 25 0.18 -3.45 -5.37
CA ALA A 25 0.61 -3.82 -6.73
C ALA A 25 1.05 -5.28 -6.84
N VAL A 26 1.77 -5.79 -5.83
CA VAL A 26 2.13 -7.22 -5.74
C VAL A 26 0.88 -8.09 -5.64
N VAL A 27 -0.09 -7.70 -4.80
CA VAL A 27 -1.34 -8.45 -4.64
C VAL A 27 -2.18 -8.45 -5.93
N ILE A 28 -2.26 -7.31 -6.63
CA ILE A 28 -2.90 -7.22 -7.95
C ILE A 28 -2.20 -8.14 -8.94
N SER A 29 -0.86 -8.14 -8.98
CA SER A 29 -0.09 -8.99 -9.87
C SER A 29 -0.35 -10.48 -9.62
N VAL A 30 -0.46 -10.89 -8.36
CA VAL A 30 -0.83 -12.26 -7.97
C VAL A 30 -2.27 -12.58 -8.38
N ALA A 31 -3.21 -11.66 -8.13
CA ALA A 31 -4.62 -11.85 -8.47
C ALA A 31 -4.83 -11.98 -9.98
N VAL A 32 -4.23 -11.09 -10.77
CA VAL A 32 -4.25 -11.13 -12.24
C VAL A 32 -3.54 -12.37 -12.77
N GLY A 33 -2.43 -12.79 -12.15
CA GLY A 33 -1.74 -14.03 -12.51
C GLY A 33 -2.62 -15.26 -12.31
N PHE A 34 -3.30 -15.38 -11.16
CA PHE A 34 -4.23 -16.48 -10.89
C PHE A 34 -5.44 -16.43 -11.83
N TYR A 35 -5.98 -15.23 -12.09
CA TYR A 35 -7.05 -15.02 -13.05
C TYR A 35 -6.65 -15.52 -14.45
N GLY A 36 -5.47 -15.11 -14.93
CA GLY A 36 -4.95 -15.49 -16.24
C GLY A 36 -4.72 -16.99 -16.41
N ILE A 37 -4.25 -17.70 -15.37
CA ILE A 37 -4.09 -19.16 -15.41
C ILE A 37 -5.44 -19.84 -15.65
N TYR A 38 -6.46 -19.46 -14.89
CA TYR A 38 -7.77 -20.08 -15.02
C TYR A 38 -8.47 -19.65 -16.32
N HIS A 39 -8.37 -18.38 -16.69
CA HIS A 39 -8.95 -17.85 -17.94
C HIS A 39 -8.43 -18.61 -19.17
N ARG A 40 -7.12 -18.90 -19.26
CA ARG A 40 -6.55 -19.70 -20.35
C ARG A 40 -7.09 -21.12 -20.42
N VAL A 41 -7.40 -21.72 -19.28
CA VAL A 41 -7.99 -23.07 -19.23
C VAL A 41 -9.46 -23.02 -19.63
N ALA A 42 -10.19 -21.99 -19.19
CA ALA A 42 -11.60 -21.78 -19.52
C ALA A 42 -11.83 -21.36 -20.99
N SER A 43 -10.91 -20.61 -21.59
CA SER A 43 -11.01 -20.15 -22.98
C SER A 43 -10.60 -21.21 -24.01
N ALA A 44 -10.03 -22.34 -23.56
CA ALA A 44 -9.51 -23.44 -24.39
C ALA A 44 -8.55 -22.99 -25.51
N ARG A 45 -7.96 -21.78 -25.41
CA ARG A 45 -7.03 -21.19 -26.37
C ARG A 45 -5.72 -20.81 -25.68
N PRO A 46 -4.57 -21.38 -26.10
CA PRO A 46 -3.26 -21.07 -25.50
C PRO A 46 -2.79 -19.63 -25.73
N ASP A 47 -3.21 -19.01 -26.84
CA ASP A 47 -2.70 -17.73 -27.34
C ASP A 47 -3.67 -16.55 -27.12
N ASP A 48 -4.77 -16.75 -26.39
CA ASP A 48 -5.68 -15.64 -26.10
C ASP A 48 -5.11 -14.75 -25.00
N SER A 49 -4.62 -13.59 -25.40
CA SER A 49 -4.05 -12.56 -24.52
C SER A 49 -5.10 -11.57 -24.03
N ASP A 50 -6.31 -11.60 -24.59
CA ASP A 50 -7.39 -10.72 -24.18
C ASP A 50 -8.12 -11.29 -22.95
N LEU A 51 -7.73 -10.81 -21.79
CA LEU A 51 -8.34 -11.17 -20.49
C LEU A 51 -9.67 -10.45 -20.23
N LEU A 52 -10.09 -9.56 -21.15
CA LEU A 52 -11.24 -8.68 -20.98
C LEU A 52 -12.48 -9.15 -21.77
N ASP A 53 -12.34 -10.13 -22.67
CA ASP A 53 -13.45 -10.65 -23.48
C ASP A 53 -13.93 -12.04 -23.03
N ASP A 54 -15.03 -12.07 -22.26
CA ASP A 54 -15.69 -13.32 -21.86
C ASP A 54 -16.71 -13.83 -22.89
N SER A 55 -16.92 -13.14 -24.02
CA SER A 55 -18.04 -13.39 -24.94
C SER A 55 -18.02 -14.78 -25.58
N HIS A 56 -16.87 -15.44 -25.60
CA HIS A 56 -16.66 -16.77 -26.18
C HIS A 56 -16.64 -17.91 -25.15
N ILE A 57 -16.79 -17.61 -23.86
CA ILE A 57 -16.73 -18.59 -22.78
C ILE A 57 -18.10 -19.26 -22.62
N GLU A 58 -18.12 -20.60 -22.52
CA GLU A 58 -19.34 -21.37 -22.24
C GLU A 58 -19.99 -20.94 -20.92
N GLN A 59 -21.33 -20.97 -20.87
CA GLN A 59 -22.13 -20.47 -19.74
C GLN A 59 -21.68 -21.02 -18.38
N HIS A 60 -21.33 -22.31 -18.32
CA HIS A 60 -20.84 -22.96 -17.11
C HIS A 60 -19.51 -22.37 -16.59
N TYR A 61 -18.58 -22.04 -17.49
CA TYR A 61 -17.30 -21.44 -17.10
C TYR A 61 -17.44 -19.96 -16.72
N ARG A 62 -18.44 -19.25 -17.27
CA ARG A 62 -18.74 -17.86 -16.87
C ARG A 62 -19.20 -17.76 -15.42
N GLU A 63 -20.10 -18.63 -14.97
CA GLU A 63 -20.57 -18.63 -13.58
C GLU A 63 -19.40 -18.89 -12.60
N VAL A 64 -18.49 -19.80 -12.96
CA VAL A 64 -17.29 -20.08 -12.15
C VAL A 64 -16.31 -18.90 -12.18
N LEU A 65 -16.17 -18.21 -13.31
CA LEU A 65 -15.35 -16.99 -13.43
C LEU A 65 -15.90 -15.84 -12.59
N GLU A 66 -17.22 -15.64 -12.57
CA GLU A 66 -17.84 -14.61 -11.72
C GLU A 66 -17.62 -14.88 -10.23
N GLN A 67 -17.81 -16.13 -9.79
CA GLN A 67 -17.48 -16.53 -8.42
C GLN A 67 -15.99 -16.31 -8.12
N PHE A 68 -15.12 -16.62 -9.08
CA PHE A 68 -13.68 -16.42 -8.92
C PHE A 68 -13.31 -14.93 -8.84
N ARG A 69 -13.93 -14.07 -9.66
CA ARG A 69 -13.80 -12.61 -9.57
C ARG A 69 -14.26 -12.10 -8.21
N GLY A 70 -15.37 -12.62 -7.68
CA GLY A 70 -15.86 -12.33 -6.33
C GLY A 70 -14.83 -12.69 -5.25
N PHE A 71 -14.21 -13.87 -5.37
CA PHE A 71 -13.12 -14.29 -4.48
C PHE A 71 -11.90 -13.37 -4.57
N LEU A 72 -11.45 -13.02 -5.79
CA LEU A 72 -10.30 -12.14 -6.00
C LEU A 72 -10.56 -10.73 -5.46
N ARG A 73 -11.78 -10.19 -5.65
CA ARG A 73 -12.20 -8.91 -5.06
C ARG A 73 -12.14 -8.94 -3.53
N SER A 74 -12.58 -10.04 -2.93
CA SER A 74 -12.45 -10.25 -1.47
C SER A 74 -11.00 -10.26 -1.03
N LEU A 75 -10.13 -10.98 -1.75
CA LEU A 75 -8.71 -11.05 -1.46
C LEU A 75 -8.04 -9.67 -1.55
N MET A 76 -8.34 -8.89 -2.59
CA MET A 76 -7.81 -7.54 -2.78
C MET A 76 -8.26 -6.58 -1.67
N MET A 77 -9.53 -6.61 -1.27
CA MET A 77 -10.04 -5.80 -0.17
C MET A 77 -9.32 -6.13 1.14
N HIS A 78 -9.19 -7.42 1.47
CA HIS A 78 -8.49 -7.86 2.68
C HIS A 78 -7.01 -7.47 2.69
N ALA A 79 -6.35 -7.57 1.53
CA ALA A 79 -4.98 -7.11 1.39
C ALA A 79 -4.87 -5.59 1.58
N GLY A 80 -5.77 -4.80 0.98
CA GLY A 80 -5.78 -3.33 1.14
C GLY A 80 -6.04 -2.89 2.59
N VAL A 81 -6.93 -3.59 3.30
CA VAL A 81 -7.11 -3.36 4.74
C VAL A 81 -5.84 -3.76 5.50
N GLY A 82 -5.24 -4.90 5.16
CA GLY A 82 -3.97 -5.35 5.73
C GLY A 82 -2.87 -4.30 5.57
N THR A 83 -2.68 -3.75 4.37
CA THR A 83 -1.68 -2.71 4.11
C THR A 83 -1.93 -1.47 4.94
N ALA A 84 -3.17 -0.99 5.03
CA ALA A 84 -3.51 0.16 5.85
C ALA A 84 -3.21 -0.10 7.35
N LEU A 85 -3.53 -1.30 7.86
CA LEU A 85 -3.26 -1.65 9.26
C LEU A 85 -1.75 -1.75 9.55
N GLY A 86 -0.99 -2.39 8.66
CA GLY A 86 0.45 -2.59 8.81
C GLY A 86 1.26 -1.31 8.62
N GLY A 87 0.91 -0.50 7.62
CA GLY A 87 1.61 0.74 7.25
C GLY A 87 1.64 1.78 8.38
N VAL A 88 0.67 1.78 9.30
CA VAL A 88 0.66 2.70 10.45
C VAL A 88 1.64 2.28 11.56
N MET A 89 1.96 0.99 11.67
CA MET A 89 2.63 0.43 12.85
C MET A 89 4.11 0.78 12.94
N THR A 90 4.74 1.04 11.81
CA THR A 90 6.20 1.14 11.69
C THR A 90 6.63 2.40 10.97
N MET A 91 7.84 2.85 11.23
CA MET A 91 8.39 4.04 10.60
C MET A 91 8.52 3.93 9.07
N VAL A 92 8.78 2.75 8.52
CA VAL A 92 9.16 2.58 7.10
C VAL A 92 7.97 2.37 6.16
N GLY A 93 6.86 1.85 6.69
CA GLY A 93 5.73 1.41 5.87
C GLY A 93 5.07 2.47 5.01
N GLU A 94 5.15 3.75 5.39
CA GLU A 94 4.62 4.86 4.59
C GLU A 94 5.55 6.09 4.68
N PRO A 95 5.73 6.87 3.59
CA PRO A 95 6.69 7.98 3.56
C PRO A 95 6.49 9.03 4.66
N GLN A 96 5.23 9.33 5.02
CA GLN A 96 4.93 10.29 6.08
C GLN A 96 5.38 9.83 7.46
N ASN A 97 5.44 8.52 7.71
CA ASN A 97 5.89 7.99 9.00
C ASN A 97 7.38 8.32 9.23
N LEU A 98 8.20 8.25 8.16
CA LEU A 98 9.60 8.67 8.20
C LEU A 98 9.75 10.16 8.50
N ILE A 99 8.90 11.01 7.91
CA ILE A 99 8.91 12.46 8.11
C ILE A 99 8.56 12.79 9.57
N ILE A 100 7.50 12.17 10.10
CA ILE A 100 7.05 12.36 11.48
C ILE A 100 8.11 11.88 12.47
N ALA A 101 8.66 10.68 12.23
CA ALA A 101 9.73 10.15 13.07
C ALA A 101 10.96 11.06 13.09
N LYS A 102 11.39 11.57 11.94
CA LYS A 102 12.55 12.46 11.84
C LYS A 102 12.30 13.80 12.53
N ALA A 103 11.09 14.35 12.43
CA ALA A 103 10.72 15.57 13.13
C ALA A 103 10.67 15.38 14.66
N ALA A 104 10.21 14.21 15.12
CA ALA A 104 10.11 13.87 16.54
C ALA A 104 11.38 13.26 17.15
N GLY A 105 12.38 12.93 16.34
CA GLY A 105 13.61 12.28 16.78
C GLY A 105 13.45 10.81 17.16
N TRP A 106 12.38 10.15 16.69
CA TRP A 106 12.09 8.75 17.04
C TRP A 106 12.86 7.79 16.15
N HIS A 107 13.44 6.75 16.77
CA HIS A 107 14.00 5.58 16.07
C HIS A 107 12.94 4.50 15.84
N PHE A 108 13.24 3.47 15.04
CA PHE A 108 12.27 2.43 14.64
C PHE A 108 11.50 1.81 15.82
N GLY A 109 12.23 1.36 16.84
CA GLY A 109 11.62 0.76 18.03
C GLY A 109 10.80 1.76 18.85
N GLU A 110 11.26 3.01 18.98
CA GLU A 110 10.52 4.04 19.69
C GLU A 110 9.22 4.38 18.96
N PHE A 111 9.28 4.59 17.64
CA PHE A 111 8.10 4.84 16.82
C PHE A 111 7.05 3.74 17.03
N PHE A 112 7.45 2.48 16.95
CA PHE A 112 6.55 1.35 17.19
C PHE A 112 5.91 1.41 18.59
N LEU A 113 6.69 1.66 19.64
CA LEU A 113 6.19 1.73 21.01
C LEU A 113 5.26 2.92 21.25
N ARG A 114 5.53 4.08 20.64
CA ARG A 114 4.67 5.29 20.73
C ARG A 114 3.36 5.09 19.99
N MET A 115 3.38 4.36 18.88
CA MET A 115 2.20 4.07 18.07
C MET A 115 1.36 2.91 18.60
N ALA A 116 1.97 1.94 19.31
CA ALA A 116 1.34 0.71 19.79
C ALA A 116 0.01 0.89 20.55
N PRO A 117 -0.17 1.90 21.44
CA PRO A 117 -1.43 2.10 22.15
C PRO A 117 -2.63 2.35 21.23
N VAL A 118 -2.40 2.85 20.01
CA VAL A 118 -3.45 3.09 19.02
C VAL A 118 -3.46 2.00 17.95
N THR A 119 -2.30 1.62 17.42
CA THR A 119 -2.21 0.71 16.27
C THR A 119 -2.55 -0.73 16.61
N LEU A 120 -2.18 -1.23 17.80
CA LEU A 120 -2.51 -2.61 18.19
C LEU A 120 -4.02 -2.84 18.40
N PRO A 121 -4.76 -1.97 19.13
CA PRO A 121 -6.22 -2.10 19.20
C PRO A 121 -6.89 -1.98 17.83
N VAL A 122 -6.45 -1.03 17.00
CA VAL A 122 -6.98 -0.85 15.64
C VAL A 122 -6.70 -2.09 14.78
N MET A 123 -5.52 -2.70 14.89
CA MET A 123 -5.19 -3.96 14.20
C MET A 123 -6.13 -5.08 14.63
N VAL A 124 -6.37 -5.25 15.94
CA VAL A 124 -7.31 -6.27 16.45
C VAL A 124 -8.73 -6.00 15.93
N CYS A 125 -9.23 -4.78 16.05
CA CYS A 125 -10.56 -4.40 15.54
C CYS A 125 -10.67 -4.57 14.03
N GLY A 126 -9.63 -4.23 13.26
CA GLY A 126 -9.57 -4.40 11.81
C GLY A 126 -9.61 -5.87 11.40
N LEU A 127 -8.80 -6.72 12.04
CA LEU A 127 -8.81 -8.17 11.81
C LEU A 127 -10.16 -8.80 12.19
N LEU A 128 -10.76 -8.38 13.31
CA LEU A 128 -12.10 -8.81 13.69
C LEU A 128 -13.14 -8.37 12.66
N THR A 129 -13.05 -7.15 12.14
CA THR A 129 -13.95 -6.65 11.10
C THR A 129 -13.82 -7.46 9.82
N CYS A 130 -12.60 -7.73 9.35
CA CYS A 130 -12.35 -8.63 8.22
C CYS A 130 -12.96 -10.02 8.45
N LEU A 131 -12.78 -10.60 9.63
CA LEU A 131 -13.37 -11.89 9.99
C LEU A 131 -14.91 -11.86 9.95
N LEU A 132 -15.53 -10.80 10.46
CA LEU A 132 -16.98 -10.64 10.46
C LEU A 132 -17.51 -10.44 9.03
N VAL A 133 -16.89 -9.58 8.24
CA VAL A 133 -17.27 -9.35 6.83
C VAL A 133 -17.22 -10.64 6.04
N GLU A 134 -16.17 -11.44 6.22
CA GLU A 134 -16.03 -12.72 5.51
C GLU A 134 -16.98 -13.80 6.05
N LYS A 135 -17.21 -13.85 7.36
CA LYS A 135 -18.13 -14.83 7.99
C LYS A 135 -19.58 -14.60 7.59
N TYR A 136 -20.02 -13.34 7.55
CA TYR A 136 -21.39 -12.96 7.22
C TYR A 136 -21.61 -12.63 5.73
N ARG A 137 -20.54 -12.72 4.92
CA ARG A 137 -20.54 -12.40 3.47
C ARG A 137 -21.15 -11.04 3.14
N LEU A 138 -20.79 -10.04 3.94
CA LEU A 138 -21.34 -8.68 3.81
C LEU A 138 -20.78 -7.99 2.56
N PHE A 139 -21.60 -7.17 1.89
CA PHE A 139 -21.23 -6.37 0.72
C PHE A 139 -20.69 -7.19 -0.48
N GLY A 140 -21.04 -8.48 -0.56
CA GLY A 140 -20.59 -9.41 -1.59
C GLY A 140 -19.13 -9.85 -1.43
N TYR A 141 -18.54 -9.68 -0.25
CA TYR A 141 -17.25 -10.25 0.12
C TYR A 141 -17.41 -11.64 0.74
N GLY A 142 -16.32 -12.41 0.85
CA GLY A 142 -16.35 -13.75 1.45
C GLY A 142 -16.83 -14.87 0.52
N GLU A 143 -16.83 -14.64 -0.80
CA GLU A 143 -17.04 -15.70 -1.79
C GLU A 143 -15.90 -16.72 -1.70
N PRO A 144 -16.18 -18.03 -1.57
CA PRO A 144 -15.14 -19.05 -1.48
C PRO A 144 -14.47 -19.29 -2.84
N LEU A 145 -13.21 -19.70 -2.81
CA LEU A 145 -12.51 -20.15 -4.03
C LEU A 145 -13.23 -21.36 -4.64
N PRO A 146 -13.70 -21.30 -5.90
CA PRO A 146 -14.40 -22.41 -6.52
C PRO A 146 -13.51 -23.67 -6.59
N PRO A 147 -14.05 -24.87 -6.31
CA PRO A 147 -13.26 -26.12 -6.30
C PRO A 147 -12.57 -26.40 -7.64
N THR A 148 -13.24 -26.10 -8.76
CA THR A 148 -12.70 -26.25 -10.11
C THR A 148 -11.47 -25.38 -10.33
N VAL A 149 -11.54 -24.10 -9.95
CA VAL A 149 -10.41 -23.16 -10.03
C VAL A 149 -9.26 -23.64 -9.15
N ARG A 150 -9.55 -24.03 -7.90
CA ARG A 150 -8.54 -24.56 -6.98
C ARG A 150 -7.79 -25.75 -7.57
N LYS A 151 -8.50 -26.69 -8.20
CA LYS A 151 -7.89 -27.87 -8.81
C LYS A 151 -6.96 -27.48 -9.95
N VAL A 152 -7.39 -26.57 -10.83
CA VAL A 152 -6.56 -26.06 -11.94
C VAL A 152 -5.28 -25.38 -11.42
N LEU A 153 -5.40 -24.51 -10.43
CA LEU A 153 -4.25 -23.82 -9.84
C LEU A 153 -3.28 -24.81 -9.16
N GLN A 154 -3.80 -25.83 -8.49
CA GLN A 154 -2.99 -26.85 -7.83
C GLN A 154 -2.25 -27.73 -8.86
N GLU A 155 -2.93 -28.18 -9.91
CA GLU A 155 -2.30 -28.93 -11.01
C GLU A 155 -1.23 -28.11 -11.75
N PHE A 156 -1.41 -26.80 -11.85
CA PHE A 156 -0.41 -25.90 -12.41
C PHE A 156 0.82 -25.75 -11.49
N ASP A 157 0.62 -25.59 -10.18
CA ASP A 157 1.70 -25.50 -9.20
C ASP A 157 2.48 -26.83 -9.12
N ASP A 158 1.80 -27.97 -9.10
CA ASP A 158 2.42 -29.31 -9.06
C ASP A 158 3.29 -29.56 -10.30
N ARG A 159 2.79 -29.24 -11.50
CA ARG A 159 3.56 -29.33 -12.75
C ARG A 159 4.78 -28.40 -12.73
N SER A 160 4.57 -27.16 -12.30
CA SER A 160 5.64 -26.17 -12.18
C SER A 160 6.72 -26.63 -11.19
N ARG A 161 6.35 -27.20 -10.04
CA ARG A 161 7.29 -27.75 -9.04
C ARG A 161 8.07 -28.94 -9.57
N ALA A 162 7.43 -29.84 -10.30
CA ALA A 162 8.09 -31.01 -10.89
C ALA A 162 9.14 -30.63 -11.95
N GLN A 163 8.92 -29.50 -12.65
CA GLN A 163 9.82 -29.01 -13.70
C GLN A 163 10.93 -28.08 -13.17
N ARG A 164 10.90 -27.69 -11.87
CA ARG A 164 11.88 -26.76 -11.31
C ARG A 164 13.30 -27.32 -11.34
N SER A 165 14.18 -26.56 -11.96
CA SER A 165 15.61 -26.81 -11.97
C SER A 165 16.25 -26.50 -10.61
N ARG A 166 17.44 -27.06 -10.36
CA ARG A 166 18.25 -26.71 -9.18
C ARG A 166 18.61 -25.22 -9.14
N GLN A 167 18.82 -24.61 -10.31
CA GLN A 167 19.16 -23.18 -10.42
C GLN A 167 17.99 -22.29 -10.00
N GLU A 168 16.77 -22.59 -10.42
CA GLU A 168 15.57 -21.85 -9.99
C GLU A 168 15.35 -21.97 -8.48
N ARG A 169 15.58 -23.15 -7.91
CA ARG A 169 15.50 -23.33 -6.47
C ARG A 169 16.51 -22.46 -5.72
N LEU A 170 17.74 -22.35 -6.22
CA LEU A 170 18.77 -21.48 -5.63
C LEU A 170 18.39 -20.00 -5.76
N ARG A 171 17.83 -19.57 -6.90
CA ARG A 171 17.32 -18.21 -7.09
C ARG A 171 16.23 -17.87 -6.07
N LEU A 172 15.27 -18.76 -5.83
CA LEU A 172 14.22 -18.57 -4.83
C LEU A 172 14.78 -18.44 -3.40
N ILE A 173 15.78 -19.26 -3.05
CA ILE A 173 16.44 -19.18 -1.74
C ILE A 173 17.17 -17.84 -1.59
N ALA A 174 17.89 -17.40 -2.62
CA ALA A 174 18.56 -16.10 -2.61
C ALA A 174 17.56 -14.95 -2.45
N GLN A 175 16.44 -14.96 -3.18
CA GLN A 175 15.36 -13.97 -3.01
C GLN A 175 14.80 -13.95 -1.58
N ALA A 176 14.60 -15.11 -0.97
CA ALA A 176 14.14 -15.20 0.42
C ALA A 176 15.17 -14.58 1.40
N LEU A 177 16.46 -14.88 1.22
CA LEU A 177 17.54 -14.29 2.03
C LEU A 177 17.62 -12.76 1.87
N ILE A 178 17.45 -12.27 0.63
CA ILE A 178 17.42 -10.83 0.34
C ILE A 178 16.21 -10.15 1.02
N GLY A 179 15.04 -10.81 1.02
CA GLY A 179 13.88 -10.33 1.75
C GLY A 179 14.11 -10.23 3.27
N VAL A 180 14.78 -11.23 3.86
CA VAL A 180 15.19 -11.18 5.27
C VAL A 180 16.19 -10.05 5.51
N TRP A 181 17.17 -9.87 4.62
CA TRP A 181 18.12 -8.77 4.68
C TRP A 181 17.42 -7.40 4.68
N LEU A 182 16.45 -7.19 3.78
CA LEU A 182 15.67 -5.96 3.71
C LEU A 182 14.99 -5.66 5.06
N ILE A 183 14.31 -6.66 5.64
CA ILE A 183 13.61 -6.50 6.93
C ILE A 183 14.60 -6.11 8.04
N VAL A 184 15.74 -6.80 8.13
CA VAL A 184 16.77 -6.53 9.14
C VAL A 184 17.37 -5.13 8.95
N ALA A 185 17.74 -4.77 7.72
CA ALA A 185 18.35 -3.47 7.42
C ALA A 185 17.41 -2.30 7.74
N LEU A 186 16.10 -2.45 7.43
CA LEU A 186 15.09 -1.46 7.74
C LEU A 186 14.78 -1.36 9.24
N ALA A 187 14.64 -2.51 9.92
CA ALA A 187 14.32 -2.56 11.35
C ALA A 187 15.43 -1.95 12.22
N PHE A 188 16.69 -2.19 11.86
CA PHE A 188 17.85 -1.63 12.57
C PHE A 188 18.32 -0.27 12.02
N HIS A 189 17.68 0.24 10.98
CA HIS A 189 18.06 1.51 10.32
C HIS A 189 19.57 1.57 10.00
N LEU A 190 20.11 0.49 9.41
CA LEU A 190 21.56 0.32 9.20
C LEU A 190 22.18 1.38 8.26
N ALA A 191 21.37 1.96 7.39
CA ALA A 191 21.74 3.01 6.44
C ALA A 191 20.50 3.80 6.03
N GLU A 192 20.70 4.86 5.22
CA GLU A 192 19.59 5.55 4.58
C GLU A 192 18.76 4.59 3.72
N VAL A 193 17.44 4.75 3.72
CA VAL A 193 16.48 3.84 3.07
C VAL A 193 16.82 3.60 1.59
N GLY A 194 17.26 4.63 0.87
CA GLY A 194 17.69 4.52 -0.53
C GLY A 194 18.90 3.60 -0.72
N LEU A 195 19.88 3.65 0.19
CA LEU A 195 21.06 2.77 0.16
C LEU A 195 20.70 1.32 0.47
N ILE A 196 19.75 1.11 1.40
CA ILE A 196 19.21 -0.23 1.69
C ILE A 196 18.53 -0.79 0.43
N GLY A 197 17.68 -0.01 -0.23
CA GLY A 197 17.03 -0.40 -1.49
C GLY A 197 18.03 -0.76 -2.58
N LEU A 198 19.07 0.07 -2.76
CA LEU A 198 20.15 -0.20 -3.72
C LEU A 198 20.87 -1.53 -3.42
N SER A 199 21.14 -1.82 -2.15
CA SER A 199 21.76 -3.10 -1.76
C SER A 199 20.90 -4.29 -2.15
N VAL A 200 19.58 -4.19 -1.96
CA VAL A 200 18.61 -5.24 -2.34
C VAL A 200 18.60 -5.45 -3.85
N ILE A 201 18.60 -4.36 -4.63
CA ILE A 201 18.66 -4.43 -6.09
C ILE A 201 19.94 -5.13 -6.54
N ILE A 202 21.10 -4.72 -6.02
CA ILE A 202 22.41 -5.31 -6.36
C ILE A 202 22.45 -6.81 -6.03
N LEU A 203 22.00 -7.20 -4.83
CA LEU A 203 21.96 -8.61 -4.44
C LEU A 203 21.00 -9.40 -5.33
N ALA A 204 19.81 -8.85 -5.61
CA ALA A 204 18.81 -9.52 -6.43
C ALA A 204 19.30 -9.72 -7.88
N THR A 205 19.84 -8.69 -8.52
CA THR A 205 20.37 -8.79 -9.90
C THR A 205 21.54 -9.76 -9.97
N THR A 206 22.45 -9.72 -8.99
CA THR A 206 23.60 -10.64 -8.90
C THR A 206 23.17 -12.09 -8.76
N PHE A 207 22.25 -12.41 -7.85
CA PHE A 207 21.87 -13.80 -7.57
C PHE A 207 20.78 -14.36 -8.51
N THR A 208 20.03 -13.50 -9.21
CA THR A 208 19.06 -13.94 -10.23
C THR A 208 19.67 -14.03 -11.62
N GLY A 209 20.79 -13.34 -11.87
CA GLY A 209 21.48 -13.30 -13.16
C GLY A 209 20.86 -12.31 -14.15
N VAL A 210 20.13 -11.31 -13.66
CA VAL A 210 19.64 -10.20 -14.48
C VAL A 210 20.75 -9.14 -14.54
N THR A 211 21.53 -9.16 -15.61
CA THR A 211 22.66 -8.23 -15.83
C THR A 211 22.43 -7.26 -16.99
N ASP A 212 21.30 -7.38 -17.68
CA ASP A 212 20.97 -6.49 -18.80
C ASP A 212 20.51 -5.11 -18.28
N GLU A 213 21.25 -4.08 -18.66
CA GLU A 213 20.97 -2.70 -18.28
C GLU A 213 19.60 -2.24 -18.79
N HIS A 214 19.18 -2.68 -19.98
CA HIS A 214 17.88 -2.32 -20.54
C HIS A 214 16.73 -2.89 -19.71
N ALA A 215 16.83 -4.15 -19.29
CA ALA A 215 15.85 -4.77 -18.40
C ALA A 215 15.76 -4.05 -17.05
N ILE A 216 16.90 -3.65 -16.47
CA ILE A 216 16.93 -2.91 -15.19
C ILE A 216 16.33 -1.51 -15.37
N GLY A 217 16.75 -0.76 -16.39
CA GLY A 217 16.27 0.60 -16.66
C GLY A 217 14.76 0.65 -16.94
N LYS A 218 14.22 -0.35 -17.66
CA LYS A 218 12.78 -0.49 -17.90
C LYS A 218 12.00 -0.62 -16.60
N ALA A 219 12.50 -1.37 -15.62
CA ALA A 219 11.85 -1.53 -14.32
C ALA A 219 11.75 -0.22 -13.52
N PHE A 220 12.70 0.71 -13.70
CA PHE A 220 12.63 2.05 -13.08
C PHE A 220 11.73 3.02 -13.84
N THR A 221 11.47 2.77 -15.13
CA THR A 221 10.71 3.69 -15.98
C THR A 221 9.29 3.91 -15.46
N GLU A 222 8.67 2.86 -14.92
CA GLU A 222 7.32 2.94 -14.33
C GLU A 222 7.28 3.83 -13.06
N ALA A 223 8.39 3.93 -12.33
CA ALA A 223 8.49 4.76 -11.12
C ALA A 223 8.91 6.22 -11.40
N LEU A 224 9.50 6.52 -12.57
CA LEU A 224 9.98 7.87 -12.91
C LEU A 224 8.90 8.97 -12.82
N PRO A 225 7.66 8.76 -13.32
CA PRO A 225 6.59 9.76 -13.17
C PRO A 225 6.28 10.07 -11.71
N PHE A 226 6.34 9.05 -10.84
CA PHE A 226 6.10 9.20 -9.41
C PHE A 226 7.22 10.02 -8.74
N THR A 227 8.48 9.77 -9.10
CA THR A 227 9.62 10.55 -8.62
C THR A 227 9.53 12.03 -9.03
N ALA A 228 9.18 12.29 -10.29
CA ALA A 228 8.99 13.66 -10.78
C ALA A 228 7.82 14.35 -10.06
N LEU A 229 6.70 13.65 -9.90
CA LEU A 229 5.53 14.14 -9.18
C LEU A 229 5.87 14.46 -7.73
N LEU A 230 6.55 13.57 -7.00
CA LEU A 230 7.00 13.80 -5.63
C LEU A 230 7.92 15.03 -5.52
N THR A 231 8.83 15.22 -6.48
CA THR A 231 9.74 16.37 -6.48
C THR A 231 8.96 17.69 -6.63
N VAL A 232 8.04 17.76 -7.58
CA VAL A 232 7.16 18.93 -7.79
C VAL A 232 6.28 19.14 -6.57
N PHE A 233 5.71 18.07 -6.05
CA PHE A 233 4.86 18.08 -4.88
C PHE A 233 5.59 18.63 -3.65
N PHE A 234 6.77 18.11 -3.29
CA PHE A 234 7.57 18.62 -2.17
C PHE A 234 8.01 20.07 -2.38
N SER A 235 8.24 20.49 -3.62
CA SER A 235 8.52 21.91 -3.92
C SER A 235 7.31 22.79 -3.60
N ILE A 236 6.09 22.36 -3.96
CA ILE A 236 4.85 23.07 -3.61
C ILE A 236 4.62 23.05 -2.09
N VAL A 237 4.84 21.91 -1.42
CA VAL A 237 4.72 21.81 0.05
C VAL A 237 5.66 22.80 0.72
N ALA A 238 6.91 22.87 0.28
CA ALA A 238 7.89 23.80 0.82
C ALA A 238 7.43 25.26 0.67
N VAL A 239 6.89 25.64 -0.49
CA VAL A 239 6.32 26.99 -0.70
C VAL A 239 5.12 27.24 0.22
N ILE A 240 4.24 26.26 0.40
CA ILE A 240 3.06 26.40 1.27
C ILE A 240 3.47 26.64 2.73
N ILE A 241 4.49 25.90 3.21
CA ILE A 241 5.05 26.06 4.54
C ILE A 241 5.72 27.43 4.67
N ASP A 242 6.54 27.82 3.69
CA ASP A 242 7.24 29.11 3.68
C ASP A 242 6.27 30.31 3.67
N GLN A 243 5.13 30.18 3.00
CA GLN A 243 4.07 31.19 2.98
C GLN A 243 3.15 31.15 4.20
N GLN A 244 3.39 30.27 5.18
CA GLN A 244 2.61 30.16 6.41
C GLN A 244 1.09 30.03 6.19
N LEU A 245 0.68 29.40 5.08
CA LEU A 245 -0.73 29.32 4.68
C LEU A 245 -1.60 28.54 5.69
N PHE A 246 -0.99 27.63 6.46
CA PHE A 246 -1.67 26.82 7.47
C PHE A 246 -1.53 27.35 8.90
N THR A 247 -0.67 28.34 9.14
CA THR A 247 -0.44 28.91 10.48
C THR A 247 -1.74 29.39 11.16
N PRO A 248 -2.68 30.09 10.48
CA PRO A 248 -3.93 30.50 11.13
C PRO A 248 -4.83 29.34 11.58
N VAL A 249 -4.79 28.21 10.84
CA VAL A 249 -5.56 27.01 11.19
C VAL A 249 -4.94 26.34 12.42
N ILE A 250 -3.60 26.26 12.46
CA ILE A 250 -2.88 25.68 13.59
C ILE A 250 -3.05 26.54 14.84
N GLU A 251 -2.91 27.86 14.74
CA GLU A 251 -3.14 28.79 15.85
C GLU A 251 -4.57 28.66 16.40
N PHE A 252 -5.57 28.55 15.51
CA PHE A 252 -6.96 28.31 15.93
C PHE A 252 -7.10 27.02 16.72
N VAL A 253 -6.44 25.94 16.30
CA VAL A 253 -6.48 24.67 17.04
C VAL A 253 -5.72 24.79 18.36
N LEU A 254 -4.54 25.42 18.38
CA LEU A 254 -3.72 25.62 19.58
C LEU A 254 -4.38 26.54 20.63
N GLN A 255 -5.29 27.42 20.23
CA GLN A 255 -6.10 28.22 21.16
C GLN A 255 -7.21 27.41 21.86
N ALA A 256 -7.55 26.22 21.35
CA ALA A 256 -8.52 25.35 22.00
C ALA A 256 -7.93 24.70 23.27
N SER A 257 -8.80 24.24 24.17
CA SER A 257 -8.35 23.51 25.37
C SER A 257 -7.52 22.27 25.01
N PRO A 258 -6.56 21.82 25.85
CA PRO A 258 -5.68 20.68 25.54
C PRO A 258 -6.40 19.39 25.14
N HIS A 259 -7.58 19.13 25.74
CA HIS A 259 -8.42 17.98 25.38
C HIS A 259 -9.09 18.15 24.00
N ALA A 260 -9.47 19.37 23.63
CA ALA A 260 -10.06 19.66 22.32
C ALA A 260 -9.00 19.70 21.22
N GLN A 261 -7.78 20.14 21.52
CA GLN A 261 -6.67 20.18 20.56
C GLN A 261 -6.42 18.84 19.88
N LEU A 262 -6.28 17.76 20.66
CA LEU A 262 -6.05 16.42 20.13
C LEU A 262 -7.18 15.96 19.18
N SER A 263 -8.44 16.20 19.58
CA SER A 263 -9.61 15.82 18.79
C SER A 263 -9.74 16.66 17.51
N LEU A 264 -9.47 17.96 17.59
CA LEU A 264 -9.52 18.88 16.45
C LEU A 264 -8.38 18.61 15.48
N PHE A 265 -7.15 18.40 15.98
CA PHE A 265 -6.02 17.97 15.17
C PHE A 265 -6.34 16.68 14.43
N TYR A 266 -6.87 15.67 15.12
CA TYR A 266 -7.26 14.41 14.48
C TYR A 266 -8.33 14.60 13.40
N LEU A 267 -9.38 15.38 13.68
CA LEU A 267 -10.50 15.61 12.75
C LEU A 267 -10.07 16.42 11.52
N PHE A 268 -9.39 17.56 11.72
CA PHE A 268 -8.95 18.41 10.61
C PHE A 268 -7.90 17.71 9.76
N ASN A 269 -6.96 16.99 10.39
CA ASN A 269 -5.98 16.19 9.69
C ASN A 269 -6.67 15.09 8.86
N GLY A 270 -7.62 14.34 9.42
CA GLY A 270 -8.38 13.35 8.68
C GLY A 270 -9.19 13.92 7.52
N LEU A 271 -9.82 15.07 7.72
CA LEU A 271 -10.58 15.76 6.67
C LEU A 271 -9.68 16.26 5.54
N LEU A 272 -8.55 16.88 5.87
CA LEU A 272 -7.59 17.34 4.86
C LEU A 272 -6.93 16.16 4.12
N SER A 273 -6.58 15.09 4.83
CA SER A 273 -6.02 13.87 4.23
C SER A 273 -7.01 13.12 3.35
N SER A 274 -8.32 13.37 3.50
CA SER A 274 -9.33 12.80 2.59
C SER A 274 -9.39 13.50 1.24
N ILE A 275 -8.86 14.72 1.14
CA ILE A 275 -8.87 15.57 -0.06
C ILE A 275 -7.45 15.80 -0.60
N SER A 276 -6.42 15.54 0.21
CA SER A 276 -5.01 15.78 -0.06
C SER A 276 -4.18 14.53 0.24
N ASP A 277 -2.93 14.51 -0.24
CA ASP A 277 -2.01 13.40 -0.02
C ASP A 277 -1.60 13.29 1.46
N ASN A 278 -1.56 12.07 1.99
CA ASN A 278 -1.19 11.79 3.39
C ASN A 278 0.22 12.31 3.75
N VAL A 279 1.14 12.34 2.78
CA VAL A 279 2.49 12.88 2.92
C VAL A 279 2.47 14.41 3.02
N PHE A 280 1.57 15.07 2.30
CA PHE A 280 1.38 16.52 2.38
C PHE A 280 0.99 16.92 3.80
N VAL A 281 -0.14 16.38 4.25
CA VAL A 281 -0.75 16.78 5.51
C VAL A 281 0.16 16.42 6.68
N GLY A 282 0.75 15.23 6.65
CA GLY A 282 1.72 14.81 7.66
C GLY A 282 2.92 15.76 7.77
N THR A 283 3.46 16.23 6.65
CA THR A 283 4.62 17.14 6.61
C THR A 283 4.28 18.52 7.16
N VAL A 284 3.17 19.12 6.75
CA VAL A 284 2.78 20.46 7.22
C VAL A 284 2.51 20.42 8.74
N TYR A 285 1.66 19.50 9.18
CA TYR A 285 1.20 19.45 10.57
C TYR A 285 2.32 19.14 11.56
N ILE A 286 3.26 18.25 11.22
CA ILE A 286 4.35 17.92 12.14
C ILE A 286 5.37 19.06 12.26
N ASN A 287 5.64 19.79 11.18
CA ASN A 287 6.55 20.94 11.22
C ASN A 287 5.95 22.09 12.02
N GLU A 288 4.65 22.35 11.88
CA GLU A 288 3.94 23.36 12.68
C GLU A 288 3.90 22.97 14.17
N ALA A 289 3.62 21.70 14.48
CA ALA A 289 3.69 21.21 15.85
C ALA A 289 5.11 21.33 16.43
N LYS A 290 6.14 21.07 15.62
CA LYS A 290 7.54 21.24 16.02
C LYS A 290 7.89 22.72 16.27
N ALA A 291 7.46 23.63 15.40
CA ALA A 291 7.64 25.06 15.61
C ALA A 291 6.95 25.54 16.90
N ALA A 292 5.74 25.05 17.17
CA ALA A 292 5.03 25.34 18.42
C ALA A 292 5.77 24.82 19.66
N LEU A 293 6.44 23.67 19.57
CA LEU A 293 7.30 23.14 20.64
C LEU A 293 8.54 24.03 20.84
N GLU A 294 9.22 24.41 19.75
CA GLU A 294 10.42 25.27 19.79
C GLU A 294 10.12 26.67 20.35
N HIS A 295 8.92 27.20 20.09
CA HIS A 295 8.44 28.47 20.63
C HIS A 295 7.85 28.36 22.04
N GLY A 296 7.82 27.16 22.62
CA GLY A 296 7.29 26.92 23.98
C GLY A 296 5.77 27.01 24.11
N ALA A 297 5.03 27.00 23.00
CA ALA A 297 3.56 27.01 23.00
C ALA A 297 2.96 25.66 23.41
N ILE A 298 3.70 24.56 23.19
CA ILE A 298 3.32 23.21 23.61
C ILE A 298 4.48 22.51 24.34
N SER A 299 4.14 21.56 25.20
CA SER A 299 5.13 20.73 25.92
C SER A 299 5.62 19.54 25.07
N LEU A 300 6.77 18.97 25.38
CA LEU A 300 7.28 17.77 24.70
C LEU A 300 6.28 16.59 24.73
N PRO A 301 5.67 16.23 25.87
CA PRO A 301 4.66 15.16 25.89
C PRO A 301 3.45 15.44 25.00
N GLN A 302 3.04 16.71 24.90
CA GLN A 302 1.94 17.13 24.06
C GLN A 302 2.31 17.04 22.57
N PHE A 303 3.52 17.46 22.20
CA PHE A 303 4.05 17.27 20.85
C PHE A 303 4.09 15.79 20.46
N GLU A 304 4.55 14.90 21.35
CA GLU A 304 4.58 13.46 21.08
C GLU A 304 3.17 12.88 20.86
N MET A 305 2.17 13.31 21.64
CA MET A 305 0.78 12.91 21.43
C MET A 305 0.21 13.46 20.11
N LEU A 306 0.55 14.71 19.76
CA LEU A 306 0.18 15.30 18.48
C LEU A 306 0.82 14.55 17.31
N ALA A 307 2.09 14.16 17.42
CA ALA A 307 2.78 13.37 16.41
C ALA A 307 2.10 12.01 16.17
N VAL A 308 1.65 11.32 17.24
CA VAL A 308 0.84 10.10 17.11
C VAL A 308 -0.50 10.41 16.44
N ALA A 309 -1.22 11.44 16.91
CA ALA A 309 -2.52 11.83 16.35
C ALA A 309 -2.43 12.24 14.87
N ILE A 310 -1.35 12.93 14.48
CA ILE A 310 -1.07 13.30 13.09
C ILE A 310 -0.85 12.03 12.27
N ASN A 311 -0.03 11.11 12.76
CA ASN A 311 0.28 9.88 12.03
C ASN A 311 -0.92 8.95 11.85
N THR A 312 -1.78 8.85 12.86
CA THR A 312 -3.01 8.04 12.80
C THR A 312 -4.13 8.75 12.03
N GLY A 313 -4.17 10.08 12.12
CA GLY A 313 -5.22 10.93 11.55
C GLY A 313 -5.04 11.18 10.05
N THR A 314 -3.86 10.99 9.46
CA THR A 314 -3.69 11.04 7.99
C THR A 314 -4.18 9.77 7.29
N LYS A 315 -4.54 8.73 8.04
CA LYS A 315 -4.88 7.40 7.48
C LYS A 315 -6.36 7.01 7.38
N PRO A 316 -7.38 7.80 7.79
CA PRO A 316 -8.79 7.51 7.47
C PRO A 316 -9.06 7.44 5.95
N ALA A 317 -8.21 8.05 5.13
CA ALA A 317 -8.41 8.22 3.69
C ALA A 317 -8.06 6.99 2.83
N LEU A 318 -7.35 5.98 3.35
CA LEU A 318 -7.02 4.76 2.59
C LEU A 318 -8.26 3.87 2.30
N GLY A 319 -9.41 4.17 2.90
CA GLY A 319 -10.72 3.58 2.54
C GLY A 319 -11.53 4.37 1.51
N GLY A 320 -11.02 5.51 1.01
CA GLY A 320 -11.78 6.50 0.22
C GLY A 320 -11.57 6.48 -1.30
N HIS A 321 -10.59 5.73 -1.82
CA HIS A 321 -10.48 5.51 -3.27
C HIS A 321 -11.37 4.34 -3.72
N SER A 322 -12.65 4.37 -3.35
CA SER A 322 -13.67 3.68 -4.11
C SER A 322 -13.91 4.51 -5.38
N GLU A 323 -13.52 3.93 -6.52
CA GLU A 323 -13.92 4.37 -7.85
C GLU A 323 -15.35 4.91 -7.86
N ARG A 324 -15.55 6.08 -8.47
CA ARG A 324 -16.90 6.56 -8.80
C ARG A 324 -17.61 5.50 -9.65
N PRO A 325 -18.75 4.93 -9.24
CA PRO A 325 -19.61 4.21 -10.16
C PRO A 325 -20.50 5.25 -10.84
N GLY A 326 -20.13 5.69 -12.03
CA GLY A 326 -20.94 6.65 -12.78
C GLY A 326 -20.28 7.04 -14.10
N GLY A 327 -20.78 6.47 -15.19
CA GLY A 327 -20.25 6.64 -16.53
C GLY A 327 -20.16 8.09 -16.98
N VAL A 328 -19.03 8.43 -17.59
CA VAL A 328 -18.92 9.54 -18.53
C VAL A 328 -18.79 8.92 -19.90
N SER A 329 -19.90 8.91 -20.63
CA SER A 329 -19.92 8.71 -22.07
C SER A 329 -19.05 9.78 -22.73
N LEU A 330 -17.89 9.38 -23.24
CA LEU A 330 -17.10 10.20 -24.16
C LEU A 330 -17.90 10.39 -25.46
N PRO A 331 -18.18 11.61 -25.92
CA PRO A 331 -18.69 11.80 -27.26
C PRO A 331 -17.61 11.41 -28.27
N ALA A 332 -17.99 10.50 -29.17
CA ALA A 332 -17.24 10.21 -30.38
C ALA A 332 -17.22 11.47 -31.26
N ASP A 333 -16.09 12.16 -31.29
CA ASP A 333 -15.55 12.84 -32.47
C ASP A 333 -14.37 13.73 -32.06
N PHE A 334 -13.14 13.22 -32.21
CA PHE A 334 -11.99 14.09 -32.46
C PHE A 334 -10.95 13.32 -33.27
N ARG A 335 -11.03 13.46 -34.61
CA ARG A 335 -9.99 13.03 -35.54
C ARG A 335 -8.82 14.03 -35.43
N PRO A 336 -7.58 13.63 -35.14
CA PRO A 336 -6.45 14.52 -35.34
C PRO A 336 -6.19 14.65 -36.84
N GLY A 337 -6.54 15.81 -37.38
CA GLY A 337 -6.15 16.23 -38.72
C GLY A 337 -4.63 16.46 -38.79
N ALA A 338 -4.06 16.03 -39.91
CA ALA A 338 -2.71 16.34 -40.33
C ALA A 338 -2.50 17.86 -40.48
N ALA A 339 -1.36 18.37 -40.01
CA ALA A 339 -0.67 19.51 -40.60
C ALA A 339 0.69 19.72 -39.93
N TYR A 340 1.73 19.55 -40.75
CA TYR A 340 3.10 20.12 -40.73
C TYR A 340 3.93 20.03 -39.44
#